data_AF-A0A6I3JBI5-F1
#
_entry.id   AF-A0A6I3JBI5-F1
#
_cell.length_a   1.000
_cell.length_b   1.000
_cell.length_c   1.000
_cell.angle_alpha   90.00
_cell.angle_beta   90.00
_cell.angle_gamma   90.00
#
_symmetry.space_group_name_H-M   'P 1'
#
loop_
_entity.id
_entity.type
_entity.pdbx_description
1 polymer ?
#
loop_
_entity_poly.entity_id
_entity_poly.type
_entity_poly.pdbx_seq_one_letter_code
_entity_poly.pdbx_strand_id
1 'polypeptide(L)'
;MAESIKAQLKDLYRAGKVQFPQRANEIAAITKVIGDAHAAWHEPTIRAGEPAALVKAMEVNAEVYDLLRRAVLTWHDAAHALVYIADELVASDEAAREAAATLKNQLGSKDMPPLHVPPRRDGAGS
;
A
#
# COMPACT_ATOMS: atom_id res chain seq x y z
N MET A 1 15.32 -0.16 -19.85
CA MET A 1 14.02 -0.57 -19.28
C MET A 1 13.89 0.01 -17.88
N ALA A 2 13.68 1.32 -17.79
CA ALA A 2 13.23 2.00 -16.57
C ALA A 2 11.80 2.44 -16.87
N GLU A 3 10.87 1.48 -16.87
CA GLU A 3 9.46 1.83 -16.77
C GLU A 3 9.34 2.61 -15.46
N SER A 4 9.03 3.91 -15.60
CA SER A 4 9.34 4.93 -14.60
C SER A 4 8.76 4.57 -13.23
N ILE A 5 9.60 4.46 -12.20
CA ILE A 5 9.20 4.28 -10.79
C ILE A 5 8.09 5.28 -10.40
N LYS A 6 8.09 6.48 -11.00
CA LYS A 6 7.03 7.49 -10.80
C LYS A 6 5.66 7.07 -11.32
N ALA A 7 5.60 6.34 -12.44
CA ALA A 7 4.34 5.79 -12.95
C ALA A 7 3.79 4.75 -11.98
N GLN A 8 4.65 3.86 -11.48
CA GLN A 8 4.29 2.84 -10.50
C GLN A 8 3.83 3.46 -9.16
N LEU A 9 4.47 4.56 -8.72
CA LEU A 9 4.12 5.26 -7.48
C LEU A 9 2.76 5.96 -7.58
N LYS A 10 2.45 6.54 -8.74
CA LYS A 10 1.13 7.09 -9.04
C LYS A 10 0.05 6.00 -9.01
N ASP A 11 0.36 4.81 -9.54
CA ASP A 11 -0.56 3.68 -9.53
C ASP A 11 -0.79 3.14 -8.11
N LEU A 12 0.26 3.07 -7.26
CA LEU A 12 0.12 2.72 -5.84
C LEU A 12 -0.77 3.70 -5.08
N TYR A 13 -0.55 5.01 -5.24
CA TYR A 13 -1.43 6.00 -4.61
C TYR A 13 -2.87 5.94 -5.16
N ARG A 14 -3.06 5.71 -6.46
CA ARG A 14 -4.40 5.56 -7.03
C ARG A 14 -5.10 4.32 -6.48
N ALA A 15 -4.38 3.21 -6.36
CA ALA A 15 -4.89 1.97 -5.80
C ALA A 15 -5.29 2.17 -4.33
N GLY A 16 -4.39 2.71 -3.51
CA GLY A 16 -4.63 2.92 -2.07
C GLY A 16 -5.63 4.02 -1.74
N LYS A 17 -5.64 5.15 -2.46
CA LYS A 17 -6.52 6.29 -2.12
C LYS A 17 -7.90 6.23 -2.78
N VAL A 18 -8.04 5.49 -3.87
CA VAL A 18 -9.27 5.50 -4.68
C VAL A 18 -9.82 4.09 -4.90
N GLN A 19 -9.07 3.21 -5.55
CA GLN A 19 -9.63 1.94 -6.03
C GLN A 19 -10.03 1.00 -4.90
N PHE A 20 -9.15 0.79 -3.92
CA PHE A 20 -9.43 -0.09 -2.78
C PHE A 20 -10.56 0.47 -1.90
N PRO A 21 -10.54 1.75 -1.49
CA PRO A 21 -11.66 2.34 -0.75
C PRO A 21 -12.99 2.28 -1.53
N GLN A 22 -12.98 2.50 -2.85
CA GLN A 22 -14.19 2.41 -3.67
C GLN A 22 -14.77 0.99 -3.66
N ARG A 23 -13.94 -0.04 -3.85
CA ARG A 23 -14.39 -1.44 -3.75
C ARG A 23 -14.87 -1.79 -2.35
N ALA A 24 -14.20 -1.30 -1.31
CA ALA A 24 -14.63 -1.50 0.05
C ALA A 24 -16.02 -0.87 0.31
N ASN A 25 -16.28 0.32 -0.25
CA ASN A 25 -17.59 0.98 -0.15
C ASN A 25 -18.69 0.22 -0.90
N GLU A 26 -18.39 -0.33 -2.07
CA GLU A 26 -19.33 -1.19 -2.82
C GLU A 26 -19.73 -2.42 -1.99
N ILE A 27 -18.75 -3.10 -1.37
CA ILE A 27 -19.00 -4.24 -0.49
C ILE A 27 -19.77 -3.79 0.75
N ALA A 28 -19.39 -2.67 1.37
CA ALA A 28 -20.07 -2.14 2.56
C ALA A 28 -21.55 -1.81 2.30
N ALA A 29 -21.89 -1.32 1.12
CA ALA A 29 -23.28 -1.09 0.73
C ALA A 29 -24.09 -2.39 0.69
N ILE A 30 -23.52 -3.47 0.15
CA ILE A 30 -24.16 -4.80 0.13
C ILE A 30 -24.28 -5.35 1.56
N THR A 31 -23.21 -5.26 2.35
CA THR A 31 -23.18 -5.68 3.76
C THR A 31 -24.28 -4.99 4.57
N LYS A 32 -24.50 -3.69 4.32
CA LYS A 32 -25.56 -2.93 4.98
C LYS A 32 -26.94 -3.48 4.64
N VAL A 33 -27.23 -3.73 3.35
CA VAL A 33 -28.52 -4.31 2.93
C VAL A 33 -28.78 -5.65 3.60
N ILE A 34 -27.74 -6.49 3.71
CA ILE A 34 -27.81 -7.79 4.38
C ILE A 34 -28.10 -7.63 5.88
N GLY A 35 -27.42 -6.70 6.55
CA GLY A 35 -27.65 -6.39 7.96
C GLY A 35 -29.05 -5.85 8.23
N ASP A 36 -29.53 -4.94 7.38
CA ASP A 36 -30.88 -4.37 7.47
C ASP A 36 -31.95 -5.46 7.27
N ALA A 37 -31.74 -6.38 6.32
CA ALA A 37 -32.63 -7.54 6.09
C ALA A 37 -32.62 -8.51 7.29
N HIS A 38 -31.46 -8.77 7.89
CA HIS A 38 -31.36 -9.59 9.09
C HIS A 38 -32.18 -8.99 10.25
N ALA A 39 -32.01 -7.69 10.51
CA ALA A 39 -32.74 -6.98 11.55
C ALA A 39 -34.25 -6.97 11.31
N ALA A 40 -34.67 -6.78 10.06
CA ALA A 40 -36.09 -6.77 9.69
C ALA A 40 -36.79 -8.11 9.95
N TRP A 41 -36.08 -9.23 9.84
CA TRP A 41 -36.65 -10.57 10.00
C TRP A 41 -36.55 -11.10 11.42
N HIS A 42 -35.58 -10.64 12.21
CA HIS A 42 -35.31 -11.20 13.53
C HIS A 42 -36.52 -11.12 14.48
N GLU A 43 -37.08 -9.93 14.66
CA GLU A 43 -38.13 -9.72 15.64
C GLU A 43 -39.47 -10.39 15.28
N PRO A 44 -39.94 -10.37 14.02
CA PRO A 44 -41.11 -11.15 13.61
C PRO A 44 -40.91 -12.67 13.74
N THR A 45 -39.70 -13.16 13.46
CA THR A 45 -39.36 -14.59 13.49
C THR A 45 -39.44 -15.15 14.90
N ILE A 46 -38.83 -14.45 15.87
CA ILE A 46 -38.90 -14.78 17.30
C ILE A 46 -40.35 -14.85 17.77
N ARG A 47 -41.18 -13.87 17.38
CA ARG A 47 -42.60 -13.81 17.77
C ARG A 47 -43.46 -14.91 17.13
N ALA A 48 -43.07 -15.44 15.98
CA ALA A 48 -43.80 -16.48 15.25
C ALA A 48 -43.49 -17.92 15.69
N GLY A 49 -42.59 -18.12 16.67
CA GLY A 49 -42.25 -19.45 17.19
C GLY A 49 -41.22 -20.22 16.36
N GLU A 50 -40.34 -19.48 15.66
CA GLU A 50 -39.14 -19.91 14.93
C GLU A 50 -39.14 -21.34 14.33
N PRO A 51 -39.53 -21.50 13.05
CA PRO A 51 -39.25 -22.73 12.32
C PRO A 51 -37.73 -22.95 12.23
N ALA A 52 -37.25 -24.18 12.49
CA ALA A 52 -35.82 -24.50 12.48
C ALA A 52 -35.08 -24.09 11.18
N ALA A 53 -35.76 -24.14 10.04
CA ALA A 53 -35.21 -23.68 8.76
C ALA A 53 -34.96 -22.16 8.71
N LEU A 54 -35.79 -21.37 9.38
CA LEU A 54 -35.67 -19.91 9.43
C LEU A 54 -34.54 -19.48 10.37
N VAL A 55 -34.40 -20.15 11.53
CA VAL A 55 -33.24 -20.00 12.42
C VAL A 55 -31.95 -20.25 11.65
N LYS A 56 -31.91 -21.36 10.87
CA LYS A 56 -30.71 -21.67 10.09
C LYS A 56 -30.40 -20.64 9.02
N ALA A 57 -31.42 -20.09 8.37
CA ALA A 57 -31.25 -19.00 7.41
C ALA A 57 -30.72 -17.72 8.07
N MET A 58 -31.16 -17.41 9.28
CA MET A 58 -30.66 -16.26 10.05
C MET A 58 -29.19 -16.41 10.46
N GLU A 59 -28.77 -17.61 10.88
CA GLU A 59 -27.37 -17.93 11.17
C GLU A 59 -26.48 -17.73 9.94
N VAL A 60 -26.87 -18.30 8.79
CA VAL A 60 -26.12 -18.15 7.54
C VAL A 60 -26.03 -16.67 7.15
N ASN A 61 -27.12 -15.92 7.33
CA ASN A 61 -27.11 -14.49 7.03
C ASN A 61 -26.14 -13.71 7.93
N ALA A 62 -26.06 -14.06 9.23
CA ALA A 62 -25.11 -13.46 10.16
C ALA A 62 -23.66 -13.81 9.79
N GLU A 63 -23.38 -15.06 9.42
CA GLU A 63 -22.06 -15.50 8.95
C GLU A 63 -21.62 -14.73 7.69
N VAL A 64 -22.54 -14.57 6.73
CA VAL A 64 -22.29 -13.79 5.50
C VAL A 64 -22.03 -12.33 5.83
N TYR A 65 -22.83 -11.72 6.72
CA TYR A 65 -22.62 -10.34 7.17
C TYR A 65 -21.22 -10.16 7.77
N ASP A 66 -20.81 -11.05 8.67
CA ASP A 66 -19.50 -10.98 9.32
C ASP A 66 -18.35 -11.17 8.33
N LEU A 67 -18.48 -12.11 7.38
CA LEU A 67 -17.49 -12.31 6.33
C LEU A 67 -17.32 -11.04 5.48
N LEU A 68 -18.42 -10.45 5.04
CA LEU A 68 -18.38 -9.23 4.21
C LEU A 68 -17.84 -8.04 5.00
N ARG A 69 -18.21 -7.91 6.28
CA ARG A 69 -17.66 -6.87 7.17
C ARG A 69 -16.14 -7.00 7.31
N ARG A 70 -15.63 -8.23 7.51
CA ARG A 70 -14.18 -8.48 7.56
C ARG A 70 -13.51 -8.15 6.23
N ALA A 71 -14.13 -8.52 5.11
CA ALA A 71 -13.61 -8.18 3.78
C ALA A 71 -13.44 -6.67 3.62
N VAL A 72 -14.45 -5.86 3.97
CA VAL A 72 -14.38 -4.38 3.91
C VAL A 72 -13.17 -3.84 4.69
N LEU A 73 -12.94 -4.36 5.90
CA LEU A 73 -11.79 -3.96 6.72
C LEU A 73 -10.46 -4.35 6.07
N THR A 74 -10.35 -5.58 5.56
CA THR A 74 -9.15 -6.03 4.85
C THR A 74 -8.85 -5.17 3.62
N TRP A 75 -9.87 -4.72 2.88
CA TRP A 75 -9.69 -3.79 1.77
C TRP A 75 -9.19 -2.41 2.23
N HIS A 76 -9.63 -1.91 3.38
CA HIS A 76 -9.10 -0.67 3.96
C HIS A 76 -7.65 -0.85 4.45
N ASP A 77 -7.33 -1.95 5.11
CA ASP A 77 -5.96 -2.23 5.57
C ASP A 77 -5.00 -2.33 4.39
N ALA A 78 -5.41 -3.00 3.30
CA ALA A 78 -4.65 -3.07 2.07
C ALA A 78 -4.48 -1.68 1.42
N ALA A 79 -5.52 -0.85 1.42
CA ALA A 79 -5.43 0.53 0.97
C ALA A 79 -4.36 1.33 1.75
N HIS A 80 -4.38 1.22 3.08
CA HIS A 80 -3.40 1.87 3.95
C HIS A 80 -1.98 1.35 3.69
N ALA A 81 -1.80 0.04 3.55
CA ALA A 81 -0.50 -0.55 3.25
C ALA A 81 0.08 -0.06 1.92
N LEU A 82 -0.76 0.08 0.87
CA LEU A 82 -0.31 0.59 -0.42
C LEU A 82 0.15 2.05 -0.35
N VAL A 83 -0.56 2.89 0.40
CA VAL A 83 -0.15 4.29 0.61
C VAL A 83 1.14 4.34 1.42
N TYR A 84 1.25 3.55 2.48
CA TYR A 84 2.46 3.48 3.30
C TYR A 84 3.69 3.07 2.49
N ILE A 85 3.58 2.03 1.66
CA ILE A 85 4.67 1.60 0.78
C ILE A 85 5.05 2.70 -0.21
N ALA A 86 4.06 3.42 -0.77
CA ALA A 86 4.34 4.53 -1.68
C ALA A 86 5.10 5.67 -0.97
N ASP A 87 4.72 6.00 0.27
CA ASP A 87 5.39 7.03 1.07
C ASP A 87 6.84 6.63 1.41
N GLU A 88 7.08 5.38 1.80
CA GLU A 88 8.42 4.83 2.06
C GLU A 88 9.32 4.90 0.81
N LEU A 89 8.78 4.58 -0.37
CA LEU A 89 9.53 4.70 -1.63
C LEU A 89 9.93 6.14 -1.93
N VAL A 90 9.03 7.11 -1.70
CA VAL A 90 9.36 8.54 -1.86
C VAL A 90 10.45 8.97 -0.88
N ALA A 91 10.35 8.56 0.38
CA ALA A 91 11.34 8.88 1.41
C ALA A 91 12.72 8.29 1.07
N SER A 92 12.75 7.04 0.60
CA SER A 92 13.98 6.37 0.19
C SER A 92 14.63 7.04 -1.02
N ASP A 93 13.84 7.43 -2.03
CA ASP A 93 14.32 8.15 -3.21
C ASP A 93 14.92 9.52 -2.84
N GLU A 94 14.28 10.27 -1.93
CA GLU A 94 14.78 11.57 -1.48
C GLU A 94 16.08 11.41 -0.68
N ALA A 95 16.15 10.44 0.25
CA ALA A 95 17.36 10.14 0.99
C ALA A 95 18.53 9.74 0.07
N ALA A 96 18.27 8.94 -0.96
CA ALA A 96 19.26 8.58 -1.97
C ALA A 96 19.75 9.81 -2.76
N ARG A 97 18.84 10.74 -3.08
CA ARG A 97 19.16 11.99 -3.78
C ARG A 97 20.03 12.91 -2.92
N GLU A 98 19.72 13.07 -1.64
CA GLU A 98 20.51 13.85 -0.68
C GLU A 98 21.91 13.24 -0.48
N ALA A 99 21.99 11.92 -0.35
CA ALA A 99 23.27 11.20 -0.25
C ALA A 99 24.13 11.40 -1.51
N ALA A 100 23.53 11.31 -2.70
CA ALA A 100 24.22 11.56 -3.96
C ALA A 100 24.71 13.02 -4.08
N ALA A 101 23.90 13.99 -3.66
CA ALA A 101 24.30 15.40 -3.63
C ALA A 101 25.46 15.64 -2.66
N THR A 102 25.42 15.02 -1.49
CA THR A 102 26.48 15.09 -0.49
C THR A 102 27.79 14.51 -1.01
N LEU A 103 27.75 13.30 -1.60
CA LEU A 103 28.91 12.68 -2.21
C LEU A 103 29.48 13.53 -3.35
N LYS A 104 28.62 14.09 -4.21
CA LYS A 104 29.06 14.99 -5.28
C LYS A 104 29.77 16.23 -4.73
N ASN A 105 29.25 16.83 -3.67
CA ASN A 105 29.86 18.00 -3.04
C ASN A 105 31.20 17.64 -2.38
N GLN A 106 31.29 16.50 -1.67
CA GLN A 106 32.53 16.02 -1.06
C GLN A 106 33.62 15.69 -2.08
N LEU A 107 33.24 15.14 -3.24
CA LEU A 107 34.17 14.86 -4.33
C LEU A 107 34.60 16.14 -5.05
N GLY A 108 33.70 17.13 -5.18
CA GLY A 108 34.03 18.44 -5.77
C GLY A 108 34.83 19.36 -4.85
N SER A 109 34.76 19.16 -3.52
CA SER A 109 35.46 19.98 -2.52
C SER A 109 36.81 19.42 -2.09
N LYS A 110 37.15 18.17 -2.46
CA LYS A 110 38.49 17.65 -2.25
C LYS A 110 39.41 18.30 -3.28
N ASP A 111 40.21 19.27 -2.84
CA ASP A 111 41.49 19.57 -3.47
C ASP A 111 42.26 18.25 -3.55
N MET A 112 42.23 17.64 -4.74
CA MET A 112 43.00 16.44 -5.01
C MET A 112 44.47 16.81 -4.77
N PRO A 113 45.18 16.15 -3.83
CA PRO A 113 46.60 16.42 -3.66
C PRO A 113 47.27 16.25 -5.03
N PRO A 114 48.13 17.19 -5.45
CA PRO A 114 48.73 17.12 -6.77
C PRO A 114 49.37 15.75 -6.94
N LEU A 115 49.01 15.06 -8.02
CA LEU A 115 49.58 13.76 -8.36
C LEU A 115 51.10 13.90 -8.33
N HIS A 116 51.77 13.21 -7.40
CA HIS A 116 53.21 13.12 -7.41
C HIS A 116 53.60 12.27 -8.62
N VAL A 117 53.85 12.93 -9.76
CA VAL A 117 54.39 12.27 -10.95
C VAL A 117 55.81 11.87 -10.60
N PRO A 118 56.15 10.57 -10.57
CA PRO A 118 57.53 10.14 -10.32
C PRO A 118 58.42 10.75 -11.41
N PRO A 119 59.64 11.21 -11.08
CA PRO A 119 60.53 11.79 -12.08
C PRO A 119 60.73 10.81 -13.22
N ARG A 120 60.58 11.32 -14.45
CA ARG A 120 60.81 10.55 -15.67
C ARG A 120 62.22 9.97 -15.58
N ARG A 121 62.34 8.64 -15.58
CA ARG A 121 63.64 7.98 -15.70
C ARG A 121 64.13 8.27 -17.11
N ASP A 122 64.89 9.34 -17.25
CA ASP A 122 65.61 9.64 -18.48
C ASP A 122 66.60 8.49 -18.68
N GLY A 123 66.31 7.66 -19.69
CA GLY A 123 67.21 6.61 -20.12
C GLY A 123 68.46 7.23 -20.70
N ALA A 124 69.49 7.43 -19.87
CA ALA A 124 70.85 7.54 -20.35
C ALA A 124 71.40 6.12 -20.54
N GLY A 125 71.06 5.54 -21.68
CA GLY A 125 71.91 4.53 -22.30
C GLY A 125 73.10 5.23 -22.93
N SER A 126 74.30 4.83 -22.52
CA SER A 126 75.51 4.56 -23.32
C SER A 126 76.63 4.16 -22.36
#